data_AF-A0A951JEI6-F1
#
_entry.id   AF-A0A951JEI6-F1
#
_cell.length_a   1.000
_cell.length_b   1.000
_cell.length_c   1.000
_cell.angle_alpha   90.00
_cell.angle_beta   90.00
_cell.angle_gamma   90.00
#
_symmetry.space_group_name_H-M   'P 1'
#
loop_
_entity.id
_entity.type
_entity.pdbx_description
1 polymer ?
#
loop_
_entity_poly.entity_id
_entity_poly.type
_entity_poly.pdbx_seq_one_letter_code
_entity_poly.pdbx_strand_id
1 'polypeptide(L)'
;MIAILRFAALLLACAPAALRAQDPHPSCDDARAQADLNACAALAYARADTALNQAYQQVLQRVDAPQKETLREAQRAWIRLRDADCELRNAEFQGGSIHPMLLALCQAQQTRLRTAQLRELLVSPEDGGDRSAILTATRELFRAMQDKDTAALRTLLHPRAQVVAIAAGGVTVRTADEWIVGLTRIPDVLIERMWDPQVQVDGDLATLWAPYDFHLGERFSHCGIDAFQFVREGGAWKMISVTFTRRTTGCEPAP
;
A
#
# COMPACT_ATOMS: atom_id res chain seq x y z
N MET A 1 31.83 -8.43 -77.04
CA MET A 1 31.88 -7.15 -76.28
C MET A 1 30.44 -6.79 -75.96
N ILE A 2 29.90 -6.89 -74.75
CA ILE A 2 30.24 -6.23 -73.47
C ILE A 2 29.46 -7.02 -72.39
N ALA A 3 30.16 -7.76 -71.53
CA ALA A 3 30.44 -7.47 -70.12
C ALA A 3 29.23 -7.58 -69.17
N ILE A 4 29.27 -8.65 -68.39
CA ILE A 4 28.41 -8.99 -67.24
C ILE A 4 28.65 -7.95 -66.13
N LEU A 5 27.60 -7.26 -65.66
CA LEU A 5 27.63 -6.58 -64.36
C LEU A 5 26.67 -7.28 -63.39
N ARG A 6 27.26 -8.00 -62.44
CA ARG A 6 26.60 -8.50 -61.23
C ARG A 6 26.33 -7.31 -60.32
N PHE A 7 25.07 -6.87 -60.22
CA PHE A 7 24.64 -5.99 -59.14
C PHE A 7 24.48 -6.84 -57.87
N ALA A 8 25.45 -6.72 -56.95
CA ALA A 8 25.28 -7.20 -55.59
C ALA A 8 24.26 -6.30 -54.89
N ALA A 9 23.07 -6.84 -54.63
CA ALA A 9 22.08 -6.18 -53.79
C ALA A 9 22.58 -6.17 -52.34
N LEU A 10 23.14 -5.04 -51.93
CA LEU A 10 23.48 -4.78 -50.53
C LEU A 10 22.17 -4.50 -49.78
N LEU A 11 21.60 -5.53 -49.15
CA LEU A 11 20.48 -5.39 -48.22
C LEU A 11 20.96 -4.61 -46.99
N LEU A 12 20.71 -3.30 -46.99
CA LEU A 12 20.87 -2.46 -45.81
C LEU A 12 19.77 -2.83 -44.81
N ALA A 13 20.06 -3.75 -43.90
CA ALA A 13 19.20 -4.06 -42.78
C ALA A 13 19.18 -2.85 -41.83
N CYS A 14 18.20 -1.97 -41.99
CA CYS A 14 17.92 -0.92 -41.04
C CYS A 14 17.30 -1.58 -39.80
N ALA A 15 18.12 -1.93 -38.81
CA ALA A 15 17.62 -2.33 -37.51
C ALA A 15 16.81 -1.16 -36.93
N PRO A 16 15.56 -1.37 -36.48
CA PRO A 16 14.84 -0.32 -35.78
C PRO A 16 15.61 -0.06 -34.48
N ALA A 17 16.25 1.10 -34.39
CA ALA A 17 16.67 1.63 -33.11
C ALA A 17 15.40 1.74 -32.27
N ALA A 18 15.26 0.87 -31.27
CA ALA A 18 14.24 1.03 -30.25
C ALA A 18 14.54 2.36 -29.55
N LEU A 19 13.84 3.42 -29.98
CA LEU A 19 13.77 4.66 -29.24
C LEU A 19 13.14 4.28 -27.90
N ARG A 20 13.96 4.16 -26.85
CA ARG A 20 13.45 4.21 -25.49
C ARG A 20 12.80 5.58 -25.38
N ALA A 21 11.48 5.62 -25.23
CA ALA A 21 10.81 6.81 -24.75
C ALA A 21 11.52 7.18 -23.44
N GLN A 22 12.24 8.30 -23.44
CA GLN A 22 12.68 8.90 -22.19
C GLN A 22 11.40 9.26 -21.46
N ASP A 23 11.18 8.69 -20.28
CA ASP A 23 10.09 9.13 -19.43
C ASP A 23 10.27 10.63 -19.24
N PRO A 24 9.31 11.47 -19.69
CA PRO A 24 9.46 12.92 -19.68
C PRO A 24 9.38 13.51 -18.26
N HIS A 25 9.35 12.66 -17.22
CA HIS A 25 9.20 13.04 -15.83
C HIS A 25 10.55 12.98 -15.10
N PRO A 26 10.94 14.06 -14.40
CA PRO A 26 12.17 14.07 -13.61
C PRO A 26 12.12 13.01 -12.51
N SER A 27 13.28 12.48 -12.12
CA SER A 27 13.38 11.64 -10.93
C SER A 27 12.93 12.45 -9.72
N CYS A 28 11.81 12.06 -9.11
CA CYS A 28 11.26 12.75 -7.94
C CYS A 28 12.09 12.57 -6.68
N ASP A 29 13.07 11.67 -6.69
CA ASP A 29 13.92 11.37 -5.55
C ASP A 29 14.95 12.49 -5.30
N ASP A 30 15.34 13.23 -6.35
CA ASP A 30 16.38 14.27 -6.30
C ASP A 30 15.91 15.62 -6.87
N ALA A 31 14.59 15.82 -7.00
CA ALA A 31 14.03 17.05 -7.55
C ALA A 31 14.39 18.27 -6.68
N ARG A 32 15.04 19.28 -7.29
CA ARG A 32 15.45 20.51 -6.58
C ARG A 32 14.88 21.78 -7.20
N ALA A 33 14.71 21.82 -8.52
CA ALA A 33 14.10 22.97 -9.16
C ALA A 33 12.60 22.99 -8.87
N GLN A 34 12.02 24.18 -8.67
CA GLN A 34 10.59 24.31 -8.41
C GLN A 34 9.74 23.69 -9.54
N ALA A 35 10.19 23.76 -10.79
CA ALA A 35 9.53 23.11 -11.92
C ALA A 35 9.47 21.58 -11.77
N ASP A 36 10.56 20.95 -11.32
CA ASP A 36 10.62 19.51 -11.08
C ASP A 36 9.74 19.12 -9.89
N LEU A 37 9.76 19.90 -8.81
CA LEU A 37 8.91 19.70 -7.64
C LEU A 37 7.42 19.82 -8.00
N ASN A 38 7.05 20.81 -8.82
CA ASN A 38 5.70 20.97 -9.36
C ASN A 38 5.29 19.74 -10.19
N ALA A 39 6.17 19.25 -11.06
CA ALA A 39 5.92 18.07 -11.88
C ALA A 39 5.73 16.81 -11.02
N CYS A 40 6.52 16.65 -9.96
CA CYS A 40 6.41 15.53 -9.02
C CYS A 40 5.13 15.56 -8.19
N ALA A 41 4.70 16.74 -7.73
CA ALA A 41 3.41 16.90 -7.07
C ALA A 41 2.23 16.58 -8.00
N ALA A 42 2.30 17.03 -9.26
CA ALA A 42 1.30 16.68 -10.28
C ALA A 42 1.26 15.17 -10.55
N LEU A 43 2.41 14.50 -10.62
CA LEU A 43 2.49 13.04 -10.76
C LEU A 43 1.91 12.32 -9.52
N ALA A 44 2.17 12.83 -8.31
CA ALA A 44 1.58 12.28 -7.09
C ALA A 44 0.06 12.39 -7.09
N TYR A 45 -0.50 13.51 -7.56
CA TYR A 45 -1.93 13.67 -7.73
C TYR A 45 -2.50 12.73 -8.80
N ALA A 46 -1.86 12.61 -9.97
CA ALA A 46 -2.29 11.70 -11.03
C ALA A 46 -2.34 10.22 -10.58
N ARG A 47 -1.37 9.78 -9.76
CA ARG A 47 -1.38 8.45 -9.14
C ARG A 47 -2.54 8.27 -8.17
N ALA A 48 -2.80 9.28 -7.32
CA ALA A 48 -3.94 9.27 -6.41
C ALA A 48 -5.27 9.21 -7.17
N ASP A 49 -5.41 9.99 -8.24
CA ASP A 49 -6.61 10.01 -9.08
C ASP A 49 -6.84 8.68 -9.81
N THR A 50 -5.77 8.03 -10.28
CA THR A 50 -5.84 6.67 -10.84
C THR A 50 -6.40 5.68 -9.81
N ALA A 51 -5.88 5.71 -8.58
CA ALA A 51 -6.35 4.82 -7.51
C ALA A 51 -7.82 5.11 -7.10
N LEU A 52 -8.21 6.39 -7.08
CA LEU A 52 -9.59 6.80 -6.84
C LEU A 52 -10.53 6.24 -7.91
N ASN A 53 -10.18 6.40 -9.18
CA ASN A 53 -11.00 5.93 -10.30
C ASN A 53 -11.15 4.41 -10.29
N GLN A 54 -10.10 3.67 -9.95
CA GLN A 54 -10.18 2.22 -9.75
C GLN A 54 -11.18 1.85 -8.65
N ALA A 55 -11.07 2.47 -7.47
CA ALA A 55 -12.00 2.22 -6.36
C ALA A 55 -13.44 2.60 -6.73
N TYR A 56 -13.64 3.73 -7.41
CA TYR A 56 -14.94 4.18 -7.87
C TYR A 56 -15.60 3.19 -8.85
N GLN A 57 -14.83 2.65 -9.81
CA GLN A 57 -15.34 1.62 -10.73
C GLN A 57 -15.74 0.34 -9.99
N GLN A 58 -14.96 -0.08 -9.00
CA GLN A 58 -15.30 -1.23 -8.16
C GLN A 58 -16.63 -1.01 -7.41
N VAL A 59 -16.84 0.18 -6.84
CA VAL A 59 -18.09 0.47 -6.10
C VAL A 59 -19.27 0.49 -7.08
N LEU A 60 -19.11 1.12 -8.25
CA LEU A 60 -20.14 1.11 -9.30
C LEU A 60 -20.56 -0.30 -9.71
N GLN A 61 -19.64 -1.27 -9.75
CA GLN A 61 -19.98 -2.65 -10.10
C GLN A 61 -20.81 -3.34 -9.02
N ARG A 62 -20.73 -2.86 -7.76
CA ARG A 62 -21.31 -3.50 -6.59
C ARG A 62 -22.69 -2.98 -6.20
N VAL A 63 -22.99 -1.72 -6.52
CA VAL A 63 -24.25 -1.07 -6.15
C VAL A 63 -25.32 -1.19 -7.23
N ASP A 64 -26.60 -1.13 -6.83
CA ASP A 64 -27.74 -1.19 -7.75
C ASP A 64 -27.95 0.12 -8.54
N ALA A 65 -28.92 0.15 -9.46
CA ALA A 65 -29.13 1.30 -10.35
C ALA A 65 -29.46 2.61 -9.60
N PRO A 66 -30.39 2.65 -8.62
CA PRO A 66 -30.59 3.83 -7.79
C PRO A 66 -29.33 4.29 -7.05
N GLN A 67 -28.59 3.36 -6.44
CA GLN A 67 -27.38 3.67 -5.69
C GLN A 67 -26.24 4.18 -6.59
N LYS A 68 -26.15 3.72 -7.85
CA LYS A 68 -25.20 4.25 -8.84
C LYS A 68 -25.39 5.75 -9.07
N GLU A 69 -26.64 6.21 -9.16
CA GLU A 69 -26.92 7.64 -9.34
C GLU A 69 -26.53 8.43 -8.10
N THR A 70 -26.87 7.94 -6.90
CA THR A 70 -26.45 8.55 -5.63
C THR A 70 -24.92 8.64 -5.52
N LEU A 71 -24.20 7.56 -5.90
CA LEU A 71 -22.73 7.54 -5.87
C LEU A 71 -22.14 8.56 -6.85
N ARG A 72 -22.69 8.65 -8.07
CA ARG A 72 -22.27 9.64 -9.08
C ARG A 72 -22.46 11.07 -8.58
N GLU A 73 -23.60 11.34 -7.95
CA GLU A 73 -23.89 12.65 -7.37
C GLU A 73 -22.93 12.99 -6.24
N ALA A 74 -22.73 12.07 -5.29
CA ALA A 74 -21.80 12.23 -4.18
C ALA A 74 -20.37 12.48 -4.68
N GLN A 75 -19.92 11.75 -5.71
CA GLN A 75 -18.59 11.92 -6.27
C GLN A 75 -18.42 13.29 -6.97
N ARG A 76 -19.42 13.75 -7.74
CA ARG A 76 -19.39 15.10 -8.35
C ARG A 76 -19.37 16.20 -7.29
N ALA A 77 -20.16 16.04 -6.22
CA ALA A 77 -20.17 17.00 -5.11
C ALA A 77 -18.83 17.04 -4.38
N TRP A 78 -18.23 15.89 -4.12
CA TRP A 78 -16.91 15.78 -3.51
C TRP A 78 -15.81 16.43 -4.36
N ILE A 79 -15.80 16.26 -5.68
CA ILE A 79 -14.82 16.92 -6.58
C ILE A 79 -14.90 18.44 -6.42
N ARG A 80 -16.11 19.01 -6.44
CA ARG A 80 -16.30 20.45 -6.24
C ARG A 80 -15.79 20.93 -4.89
N LEU A 81 -16.06 20.17 -3.82
CA LEU A 81 -15.57 20.47 -2.47
C LEU A 81 -14.04 20.43 -2.43
N ARG A 82 -13.43 19.35 -2.94
CA ARG A 82 -11.97 19.17 -2.97
C ARG A 82 -11.29 20.36 -3.65
N ASP A 83 -11.75 20.70 -4.85
CA ASP A 83 -11.10 21.74 -5.65
C ASP A 83 -11.25 23.11 -4.98
N ALA A 84 -12.45 23.43 -4.46
CA ALA A 84 -12.67 24.69 -3.73
C ALA A 84 -11.87 24.78 -2.41
N ASP A 85 -11.81 23.69 -1.64
CA ASP A 85 -11.08 23.64 -0.37
C ASP A 85 -9.57 23.73 -0.60
N CYS A 86 -9.04 23.03 -1.61
CA CYS A 86 -7.62 23.10 -1.95
C CYS A 86 -7.20 24.46 -2.51
N GLU A 87 -8.06 25.14 -3.28
CA GLU A 87 -7.83 26.53 -3.68
C GLU A 87 -7.82 27.47 -2.47
N LEU A 88 -8.84 27.36 -1.59
CA LEU A 88 -8.95 28.20 -0.39
C LEU A 88 -7.71 28.07 0.51
N ARG A 89 -7.27 26.83 0.78
CA ARG A 89 -6.10 26.55 1.64
C ARG A 89 -4.80 27.12 1.10
N ASN A 90 -4.68 27.25 -0.22
CA ASN A 90 -3.46 27.68 -0.89
C ASN A 90 -3.60 29.07 -1.52
N ALA A 91 -4.64 29.82 -1.15
CA ALA A 91 -4.97 31.12 -1.71
C ALA A 91 -3.83 32.14 -1.50
N GLU A 92 -3.12 32.08 -0.38
CA GLU A 92 -2.01 32.99 -0.07
C GLU A 92 -0.83 32.85 -1.03
N PHE A 93 -0.69 31.70 -1.70
CA PHE A 93 0.39 31.42 -2.64
C PHE A 93 0.01 31.72 -4.09
N GLN A 94 -1.24 32.10 -4.37
CA GLN A 94 -1.74 32.29 -5.74
C GLN A 94 -0.82 33.21 -6.57
N GLY A 95 -0.52 32.76 -7.79
CA GLY A 95 0.41 33.44 -8.70
C GLY A 95 1.90 33.19 -8.43
N GLY A 96 2.25 32.55 -7.30
CA GLY A 96 3.62 32.14 -6.98
C GLY A 96 4.03 30.81 -7.63
N SER A 97 5.34 30.60 -7.79
CA SER A 97 5.89 29.39 -8.41
C SER A 97 5.66 28.10 -7.60
N ILE A 98 5.41 28.23 -6.29
CA ILE A 98 5.14 27.11 -5.37
C ILE A 98 3.66 26.68 -5.34
N HIS A 99 2.74 27.57 -5.73
CA HIS A 99 1.30 27.33 -5.68
C HIS A 99 0.84 26.04 -6.39
N PRO A 100 1.25 25.74 -7.65
CA PRO A 100 0.84 24.51 -8.31
C PRO A 100 1.29 23.24 -7.57
N MET A 101 2.44 23.26 -6.90
CA MET A 101 2.88 22.14 -6.05
C MET A 101 1.95 21.96 -4.85
N LEU A 102 1.68 23.03 -4.10
CA LEU A 102 0.84 22.94 -2.90
C LEU A 102 -0.60 22.55 -3.23
N LEU A 103 -1.15 23.09 -4.33
CA LEU A 103 -2.46 22.72 -4.84
C LEU A 103 -2.52 21.22 -5.18
N ALA A 104 -1.57 20.72 -5.97
CA ALA A 104 -1.52 19.31 -6.35
C ALA A 104 -1.31 18.37 -5.14
N LEU A 105 -0.49 18.76 -4.16
CA LEU A 105 -0.31 17.98 -2.94
C LEU A 105 -1.61 17.91 -2.11
N CYS A 106 -2.34 19.02 -1.98
CA CYS A 106 -3.65 19.03 -1.33
C CYS A 106 -4.63 18.11 -2.06
N GLN A 107 -4.73 18.23 -3.39
CA GLN A 107 -5.60 17.40 -4.21
C GLN A 107 -5.24 15.92 -4.08
N ALA A 108 -3.96 15.58 -4.05
CA ALA A 108 -3.49 14.21 -3.84
C ALA A 108 -3.93 13.67 -2.47
N GLN A 109 -3.74 14.43 -1.39
CA GLN A 109 -4.15 14.03 -0.05
C GLN A 109 -5.66 13.78 0.05
N GLN A 110 -6.47 14.74 -0.37
CA GLN A 110 -7.94 14.61 -0.35
C GLN A 110 -8.42 13.45 -1.23
N THR A 111 -7.76 13.21 -2.36
CA THR A 111 -8.06 12.09 -3.26
C THR A 111 -7.74 10.74 -2.62
N ARG A 112 -6.65 10.61 -1.84
CA ARG A 112 -6.37 9.39 -1.06
C ARG A 112 -7.42 9.14 0.02
N LEU A 113 -7.83 10.17 0.74
CA LEU A 113 -8.90 10.06 1.75
C LEU A 113 -10.22 9.59 1.13
N ARG A 114 -10.60 10.16 0.00
CA ARG A 114 -11.80 9.72 -0.72
C ARG A 114 -11.69 8.29 -1.24
N THR A 115 -10.51 7.89 -1.70
CA THR A 115 -10.25 6.50 -2.12
C THR A 115 -10.48 5.53 -0.97
N ALA A 116 -10.03 5.86 0.25
CA ALA A 116 -10.30 5.05 1.44
C ALA A 116 -11.80 4.94 1.73
N GLN A 117 -12.52 6.07 1.74
CA GLN A 117 -13.98 6.09 1.93
C GLN A 117 -14.74 5.25 0.89
N LEU A 118 -14.30 5.25 -0.37
CA LEU A 118 -14.91 4.40 -1.40
C LEU A 118 -14.63 2.91 -1.16
N ARG A 119 -13.41 2.57 -0.71
CA ARG A 119 -13.05 1.18 -0.38
C ARG A 119 -13.83 0.64 0.81
N GLU A 120 -14.25 1.49 1.75
CA GLU A 120 -15.16 1.08 2.83
C GLU A 120 -16.51 0.57 2.30
N LEU A 121 -17.01 1.11 1.19
CA LEU A 121 -18.26 0.67 0.56
C LEU A 121 -18.13 -0.69 -0.17
N LEU A 122 -16.90 -1.16 -0.40
CA LEU A 122 -16.62 -2.45 -1.02
C LEU A 122 -16.67 -3.62 -0.02
N VAL A 123 -16.62 -3.31 1.27
CA VAL A 123 -16.74 -4.31 2.34
C VAL A 123 -18.19 -4.79 2.37
N SER A 124 -18.43 -6.09 2.20
CA SER A 124 -19.79 -6.64 2.35
C SER A 124 -20.28 -6.54 3.79
N PRO A 125 -21.60 -6.45 4.03
CA PRO A 125 -22.16 -6.61 5.38
C PRO A 125 -21.75 -7.94 6.04
N GLU A 126 -21.56 -9.00 5.25
CA GLU A 126 -21.04 -10.30 5.69
C GLU A 126 -19.52 -10.24 5.99
N ASP A 127 -18.75 -9.50 5.17
CA ASP A 127 -17.32 -9.25 5.37
C ASP A 127 -17.02 -8.26 6.51
N GLY A 128 -18.02 -7.52 6.99
CA GLY A 128 -17.87 -6.58 8.11
C GLY A 128 -17.47 -7.29 9.41
N GLY A 129 -17.94 -8.52 9.60
CA GLY A 129 -17.50 -9.40 10.68
C GLY A 129 -16.09 -9.92 10.46
N ASP A 130 -15.79 -10.42 9.27
CA ASP A 130 -14.50 -11.05 8.99
C ASP A 130 -13.35 -10.05 8.92
N ARG A 131 -13.51 -8.93 8.21
CA ARG A 131 -12.50 -7.87 8.22
C ARG A 131 -12.21 -7.41 9.64
N SER A 132 -13.25 -7.21 10.45
CA SER A 132 -13.11 -6.85 11.86
C SER A 132 -12.40 -7.95 12.67
N ALA A 133 -12.71 -9.22 12.41
CA ALA A 133 -12.06 -10.37 13.04
C ALA A 133 -10.57 -10.45 12.67
N ILE A 134 -10.21 -10.23 11.40
CA ILE A 134 -8.82 -10.19 10.94
C ILE A 134 -8.06 -9.05 11.64
N LEU A 135 -8.61 -7.84 11.65
CA LEU A 135 -7.99 -6.70 12.35
C LEU A 135 -7.91 -6.91 13.87
N THR A 136 -8.86 -7.64 14.46
CA THR A 136 -8.84 -7.99 15.88
C THR A 136 -7.76 -9.03 16.18
N ALA A 137 -7.70 -10.12 15.40
CA ALA A 137 -6.66 -11.14 15.54
C ALA A 137 -5.25 -10.55 15.39
N THR A 138 -5.05 -9.60 14.47
CA THR A 138 -3.78 -8.89 14.32
C THR A 138 -3.43 -8.05 15.55
N ARG A 139 -4.38 -7.29 16.11
CA ARG A 139 -4.15 -6.52 17.35
C ARG A 139 -3.87 -7.43 18.54
N GLU A 140 -4.57 -8.57 18.63
CA GLU A 140 -4.36 -9.56 19.66
C GLU A 140 -2.98 -10.23 19.53
N LEU A 141 -2.49 -10.47 18.31
CA LEU A 141 -1.12 -10.94 18.08
C LEU A 141 -0.11 -9.95 18.65
N PHE A 142 -0.21 -8.67 18.29
CA PHE A 142 0.72 -7.63 18.77
C PHE A 142 0.67 -7.49 20.29
N ARG A 143 -0.53 -7.52 20.87
CA ARG A 143 -0.68 -7.52 22.32
C ARG A 143 -0.05 -8.76 22.97
N ALA A 144 -0.29 -9.95 22.42
CA ALA A 144 0.29 -11.18 22.94
C ALA A 144 1.82 -11.21 22.79
N MET A 145 2.39 -10.58 21.76
CA MET A 145 3.83 -10.36 21.63
C MET A 145 4.35 -9.42 22.72
N GLN A 146 3.66 -8.30 22.95
CA GLN A 146 4.00 -7.32 23.97
C GLN A 146 3.97 -7.94 25.38
N ASP A 147 2.93 -8.71 25.67
CA ASP A 147 2.70 -9.39 26.96
C ASP A 147 3.50 -10.70 27.07
N LYS A 148 4.15 -11.14 25.99
CA LYS A 148 4.85 -12.45 25.86
C LYS A 148 3.94 -13.64 26.21
N ASP A 149 2.64 -13.52 25.92
CA ASP A 149 1.64 -14.56 26.16
C ASP A 149 1.73 -15.66 25.11
N THR A 150 2.54 -16.67 25.42
CA THR A 150 2.77 -17.80 24.51
C THR A 150 1.53 -18.69 24.31
N ALA A 151 0.54 -18.65 25.20
CA ALA A 151 -0.68 -19.43 25.07
C ALA A 151 -1.65 -18.74 24.10
N ALA A 152 -1.80 -17.42 24.21
CA ALA A 152 -2.55 -16.62 23.26
C ALA A 152 -1.94 -16.72 21.85
N LEU A 153 -0.61 -16.60 21.72
CA LEU A 153 0.07 -16.72 20.43
C LEU A 153 -0.20 -18.08 19.74
N ARG A 154 -0.18 -19.19 20.50
CA ARG A 154 -0.50 -20.53 19.96
C ARG A 154 -1.98 -20.71 19.59
N THR A 155 -2.85 -19.88 20.14
CA THR A 155 -4.28 -19.89 19.81
C THR A 155 -4.54 -19.14 18.50
N LEU A 156 -3.86 -18.00 18.32
CA LEU A 156 -3.97 -17.15 17.14
C LEU A 156 -3.27 -17.74 15.90
N LEU A 157 -2.16 -18.42 16.09
CA LEU A 157 -1.38 -19.04 15.01
C LEU A 157 -1.90 -20.45 14.71
N HIS A 158 -1.98 -20.78 13.42
CA HIS A 158 -2.21 -22.15 13.00
C HIS A 158 -0.99 -23.03 13.36
N PRO A 159 -1.12 -24.32 13.74
CA PRO A 159 0.01 -25.17 14.13
C PRO A 159 1.11 -25.34 13.07
N ARG A 160 0.75 -25.20 11.79
CA ARG A 160 1.68 -25.21 10.64
C ARG A 160 2.13 -23.82 10.19
N ALA A 161 1.84 -22.78 10.95
CA ALA A 161 2.15 -21.42 10.55
C ALA A 161 3.65 -21.19 10.41
N GLN A 162 4.00 -20.40 9.40
CA GLN A 162 5.38 -19.99 9.13
C GLN A 162 5.54 -18.50 9.41
N VAL A 163 6.64 -18.15 10.07
CA VAL A 163 7.06 -16.77 10.29
C VAL A 163 8.26 -16.48 9.40
N VAL A 164 8.10 -15.52 8.49
CA VAL A 164 9.07 -15.21 7.44
C VAL A 164 9.57 -13.78 7.61
N ALA A 165 10.85 -13.64 7.96
CA ALA A 165 11.52 -12.35 8.05
C ALA A 165 12.36 -12.10 6.80
N ILE A 166 12.07 -11.00 6.09
CA ILE A 166 12.79 -10.60 4.87
C ILE A 166 13.60 -9.34 5.18
N ALA A 167 14.93 -9.45 5.21
CA ALA A 167 15.83 -8.33 5.46
C ALA A 167 16.89 -8.21 4.35
N ALA A 168 17.64 -7.11 4.33
CA ALA A 168 18.73 -6.91 3.36
C ALA A 168 19.78 -8.05 3.38
N GLY A 169 19.98 -8.70 4.52
CA GLY A 169 20.90 -9.83 4.70
C GLY A 169 20.34 -11.20 4.32
N GLY A 170 19.09 -11.30 3.88
CA GLY A 170 18.46 -12.54 3.44
C GLY A 170 17.08 -12.81 4.04
N VAL A 171 16.57 -14.01 3.77
CA VAL A 171 15.26 -14.50 4.23
C VAL A 171 15.46 -15.52 5.34
N THR A 172 14.76 -15.35 6.45
CA THR A 172 14.69 -16.35 7.53
C THR A 172 13.26 -16.89 7.63
N VAL A 173 13.11 -18.20 7.67
CA VAL A 173 11.82 -18.88 7.89
C VAL A 173 11.89 -19.64 9.21
N ARG A 174 10.85 -19.52 10.03
CA ARG A 174 10.72 -20.21 11.31
C ARG A 174 9.32 -20.79 11.43
N THR A 175 9.21 -21.87 12.18
CA THR A 175 7.91 -22.33 12.67
C THR A 175 7.33 -21.34 13.69
N ALA A 176 6.01 -21.41 13.90
CA ALA A 176 5.34 -20.64 14.95
C ALA A 176 5.98 -20.84 16.33
N ASP A 177 6.25 -22.08 16.75
CA ASP A 177 6.80 -22.37 18.07
C ASP A 177 8.23 -21.82 18.24
N GLU A 178 9.09 -21.95 17.23
CA GLU A 178 10.44 -21.38 17.27
C GLU A 178 10.40 -19.85 17.40
N TRP A 179 9.49 -19.20 16.68
CA TRP A 179 9.31 -17.76 16.78
C TRP A 179 8.78 -17.34 18.15
N ILE A 180 7.74 -18.02 18.67
CA ILE A 180 7.17 -17.75 20.01
C ILE A 180 8.24 -17.89 21.09
N VAL A 181 9.03 -18.96 21.07
CA VAL A 181 10.14 -19.16 22.02
C VAL A 181 11.22 -18.09 21.84
N GLY A 182 11.43 -17.61 20.62
CA GLY A 182 12.34 -16.49 20.35
C GLY A 182 11.90 -15.19 21.02
N LEU A 183 10.60 -14.88 21.00
CA LEU A 183 10.04 -13.66 21.60
C LEU A 183 10.27 -13.61 23.11
N THR A 184 10.15 -14.74 23.82
CA THR A 184 10.31 -14.78 25.29
C THR A 184 11.74 -14.51 25.75
N ARG A 185 12.73 -14.66 24.86
CA ARG A 185 14.15 -14.38 25.14
C ARG A 185 14.52 -12.91 25.01
N ILE A 186 13.66 -12.10 24.41
CA ILE A 186 13.88 -10.67 24.28
C ILE A 186 13.52 -10.02 25.63
N PRO A 187 14.44 -9.30 26.30
CA PRO A 187 14.16 -8.73 27.61
C PRO A 187 13.18 -7.56 27.54
N ASP A 188 13.30 -6.73 26.50
CA ASP A 188 12.48 -5.53 26.33
C ASP A 188 11.00 -5.86 26.07
N VAL A 189 10.15 -4.84 26.25
CA VAL A 189 8.75 -4.86 25.82
C VAL A 189 8.70 -4.70 24.30
N LEU A 190 7.93 -5.56 23.64
CA LEU A 190 7.80 -5.54 22.18
C LEU A 190 6.60 -4.68 21.81
N ILE A 191 6.81 -3.57 21.10
CA ILE A 191 5.73 -2.67 20.69
C ILE A 191 5.71 -2.62 19.18
N GLU A 192 4.63 -3.11 18.59
CA GLU A 192 4.38 -3.10 17.16
C GLU A 192 3.17 -2.21 16.85
N ARG A 193 3.33 -1.28 15.91
CA ARG A 193 2.27 -0.36 15.49
C ARG A 193 2.10 -0.45 13.99
N MET A 194 0.85 -0.48 13.55
CA MET A 194 0.46 -0.69 12.16
C MET A 194 -0.58 0.35 11.75
N TRP A 195 -0.52 0.83 10.51
CA TRP A 195 -1.49 1.78 9.95
C TRP A 195 -1.93 1.38 8.53
N ASP A 196 -3.04 1.96 8.07
CA ASP A 196 -3.63 1.76 6.74
C ASP A 196 -3.77 0.29 6.27
N PRO A 197 -4.23 -0.66 7.11
CA PRO A 197 -4.28 -2.06 6.74
C PRO A 197 -5.24 -2.32 5.59
N GLN A 198 -4.70 -2.92 4.52
CA GLN A 198 -5.47 -3.43 3.40
C GLN A 198 -5.81 -4.90 3.69
N VAL A 199 -7.10 -5.20 3.79
CA VAL A 199 -7.60 -6.57 4.07
C VAL A 199 -8.41 -7.04 2.87
N GLN A 200 -8.13 -8.26 2.41
CA GLN A 200 -8.93 -8.96 1.41
C GLN A 200 -9.36 -10.31 1.98
N VAL A 201 -10.61 -10.69 1.73
CA VAL A 201 -11.22 -11.95 2.20
C VAL A 201 -11.83 -12.66 1.00
N ASP A 202 -11.60 -13.96 0.90
CA ASP A 202 -12.21 -14.88 -0.07
C ASP A 202 -12.56 -16.18 0.65
N GLY A 203 -13.82 -16.30 1.08
CA GLY A 203 -14.31 -17.44 1.86
C GLY A 203 -13.52 -17.67 3.16
N ASP A 204 -12.77 -18.77 3.19
CA ASP A 204 -11.94 -19.19 4.33
C ASP A 204 -10.47 -18.76 4.23
N LEU A 205 -10.14 -17.89 3.28
CA LEU A 205 -8.83 -17.25 3.14
C LEU A 205 -8.97 -15.74 3.40
N ALA A 206 -8.03 -15.18 4.16
CA ALA A 206 -7.86 -13.73 4.21
C ALA A 206 -6.38 -13.34 4.14
N THR A 207 -6.11 -12.15 3.60
CA THR A 207 -4.78 -11.54 3.59
C THR A 207 -4.86 -10.12 4.15
N LEU A 208 -3.83 -9.74 4.90
CA LEU A 208 -3.61 -8.39 5.38
C LEU A 208 -2.26 -7.89 4.88
N TRP A 209 -2.21 -6.65 4.41
CA TRP A 209 -0.98 -5.95 4.04
C TRP A 209 -0.97 -4.55 4.65
N ALA A 210 0.06 -4.21 5.41
CA ALA A 210 0.14 -2.92 6.08
C ALA A 210 1.58 -2.48 6.40
N PRO A 211 1.88 -1.17 6.35
CA PRO A 211 3.07 -0.63 6.99
C PRO A 211 3.06 -0.81 8.51
N TYR A 212 4.26 -1.02 9.07
CA TYR A 212 4.46 -1.11 10.51
C TYR A 212 5.77 -0.46 10.97
N ASP A 213 5.81 -0.12 12.26
CA ASP A 213 7.05 0.10 12.98
C ASP A 213 7.11 -0.72 14.28
N PHE A 214 8.34 -1.04 14.68
CA PHE A 214 8.62 -1.92 15.80
C PHE A 214 9.63 -1.30 16.75
N HIS A 215 9.30 -1.34 18.04
CA HIS A 215 10.05 -0.73 19.13
C HIS A 215 10.33 -1.75 20.22
N LEU A 216 11.46 -1.57 20.89
CA LEU A 216 11.89 -2.29 22.08
C LEU A 216 11.81 -1.32 23.25
N GLY A 217 10.71 -1.37 24.00
CA GLY A 217 10.31 -0.29 24.90
C GLY A 217 10.14 1.02 24.12
N GLU A 218 10.78 2.09 24.57
CA GLU A 218 10.73 3.41 23.90
C GLU A 218 11.70 3.52 22.71
N ARG A 219 12.52 2.49 22.45
CA ARG A 219 13.57 2.54 21.44
C ARG A 219 13.10 1.92 20.12
N PHE A 220 13.10 2.74 19.07
CA PHE A 220 12.92 2.26 17.70
C PHE A 220 13.91 1.15 17.33
N SER A 221 13.42 0.10 16.69
CA SER A 221 14.21 -1.05 16.26
C SER A 221 14.25 -1.17 14.73
N HIS A 222 13.08 -1.24 14.09
CA HIS A 222 12.95 -1.36 12.64
C HIS A 222 11.51 -1.08 12.18
N CYS A 223 11.32 -0.95 10.86
CA CYS A 223 10.03 -0.79 10.21
C CYS A 223 9.93 -1.70 8.98
N GLY A 224 8.74 -1.73 8.37
CA GLY A 224 8.57 -2.25 7.04
C GLY A 224 7.10 -2.49 6.70
N ILE A 225 6.85 -3.60 6.03
CA ILE A 225 5.53 -4.09 5.69
C ILE A 225 5.32 -5.42 6.39
N ASP A 226 4.15 -5.56 7.01
CA ASP A 226 3.57 -6.82 7.40
C ASP A 226 2.64 -7.34 6.31
N ALA A 227 2.76 -8.64 6.05
CA ALA A 227 1.94 -9.41 5.14
C ALA A 227 1.49 -10.68 5.85
N PHE A 228 0.24 -10.70 6.33
CA PHE A 228 -0.33 -11.82 7.06
C PHE A 228 -1.34 -12.56 6.22
N GLN A 229 -1.33 -13.89 6.31
CA GLN A 229 -2.35 -14.74 5.73
C GLN A 229 -3.06 -15.52 6.81
N PHE A 230 -4.37 -15.62 6.66
CA PHE A 230 -5.26 -16.27 7.59
C PHE A 230 -6.05 -17.36 6.89
N VAL A 231 -6.30 -18.44 7.61
CA VAL A 231 -7.22 -19.51 7.22
C VAL A 231 -8.31 -19.62 8.26
N ARG A 232 -9.56 -19.86 7.84
CA ARG A 232 -10.64 -20.18 8.75
C ARG A 232 -10.74 -21.71 8.88
N GLU A 233 -10.58 -22.22 10.09
CA GLU A 233 -10.74 -23.64 10.39
C GLU A 233 -11.64 -23.82 11.60
N GLY A 234 -12.65 -24.67 11.50
CA GLY A 234 -13.62 -24.89 12.58
C GLY A 234 -14.39 -23.62 12.99
N GLY A 235 -14.58 -22.68 12.04
CA GLY A 235 -15.25 -21.40 12.28
C GLY A 235 -14.37 -20.31 12.91
N ALA A 236 -13.08 -20.59 13.17
CA ALA A 236 -12.15 -19.63 13.76
C ALA A 236 -11.05 -19.23 12.76
N TRP A 237 -10.76 -17.93 12.69
CA TRP A 237 -9.63 -17.41 11.92
C TRP A 237 -8.30 -17.68 12.63
N LYS A 238 -7.33 -18.23 11.91
CA LYS A 238 -5.96 -18.46 12.38
C LYS A 238 -4.94 -17.97 11.38
N MET A 239 -3.86 -17.36 11.86
CA MET A 239 -2.76 -16.95 11.00
C MET A 239 -1.96 -18.17 10.54
N ILE A 240 -1.90 -18.41 9.22
CA ILE A 240 -1.10 -19.47 8.59
C ILE A 240 0.27 -18.94 8.11
N SER A 241 0.39 -17.63 7.88
CA SER A 241 1.65 -16.98 7.53
C SER A 241 1.76 -15.62 8.21
N VAL A 242 2.90 -15.37 8.85
CA VAL A 242 3.32 -14.08 9.38
C VAL A 242 4.58 -13.68 8.63
N THR A 243 4.45 -12.88 7.57
CA THR A 243 5.60 -12.43 6.78
C THR A 243 5.82 -10.95 7.00
N PHE A 244 7.06 -10.53 7.21
CA PHE A 244 7.40 -9.12 7.34
C PHE A 244 8.72 -8.78 6.67
N THR A 245 8.79 -7.58 6.10
CA THR A 245 10.05 -7.00 5.65
C THR A 245 10.65 -6.16 6.76
N ARG A 246 11.97 -6.24 6.96
CA ARG A 246 12.69 -5.50 8.00
C ARG A 246 13.67 -4.50 7.42
N ARG A 247 13.49 -3.21 7.73
CA ARG A 247 14.35 -2.09 7.35
C ARG A 247 14.67 -1.22 8.58
N THR A 248 15.87 -0.66 8.63
CA THR A 248 16.30 0.27 9.71
C THR A 248 16.46 1.71 9.21
N THR A 249 16.31 1.93 7.91
CA THR A 249 16.38 3.22 7.22
C THR A 249 15.22 3.33 6.24
N GLY A 250 14.87 4.55 5.81
CA GLY A 250 13.74 4.78 4.91
C GLY A 250 12.38 4.46 5.55
N CYS A 251 12.30 4.59 6.88
CA CYS A 251 11.07 4.40 7.63
C CYS A 251 10.29 5.70 7.66
N GLU A 252 9.09 5.70 7.09
CA GLU A 252 8.15 6.81 7.29
C GLU A 252 7.68 6.81 8.75
N PRO A 253 7.55 7.98 9.41
CA PRO A 253 6.98 8.05 10.74
C PRO A 253 5.57 7.48 10.76
N ALA A 254 5.25 6.71 11.81
CA ALA A 254 3.87 6.34 12.09
C ALA A 254 3.00 7.62 12.20
N PRO A 255 1.76 7.62 11.66
CA PRO A 255 0.87 8.77 11.67
C PRO A 255 0.34 9.14 13.07
#